data_AF-A0A3A9EFS1-F1
#
_entry.id   AF-A0A3A9EFS1-F1
#
_cell.length_a   1.000
_cell.length_b   1.000
_cell.length_c   1.000
_cell.angle_alpha   90.00
_cell.angle_beta   90.00
_cell.angle_gamma   90.00
#
_symmetry.space_group_name_H-M   'P 1'
#
loop_
_entity.id
_entity.type
_entity.pdbx_description
1 polymer ?
#
loop_
_entity_poly.entity_id
_entity_poly.type
_entity_poly.pdbx_seq_one_letter_code
_entity_poly.pdbx_strand_id
1 'polypeptide(L)'
;YQVSDEEGDPVTVTELLDGAQLRSFQAVLEGGNSFAVAGEDFLKLQNGPHTMQISATDGMGESLHELSFTKEITSAFVTIPEPMEAGERITLCALSVKGEIPEDAAFTVEVTNNGRDENPVWEDCTAEVKSGLNYVFENETAQNGFAFSFRINAARGDSGQGGYITSVQGGFQ
;
A
#
# COMPACT_ATOMS: atom_id res chain seq x y z
N TYR A 1 14.05 -16.37 -15.46
CA TYR A 1 14.33 -17.80 -15.65
C TYR A 1 14.30 -18.12 -17.14
N GLN A 2 14.90 -19.23 -17.55
CA GLN A 2 14.88 -19.74 -18.93
C GLN A 2 14.37 -21.18 -18.89
N VAL A 3 13.86 -21.66 -20.02
CA VAL A 3 13.35 -23.02 -20.18
C VAL A 3 14.03 -23.62 -21.41
N SER A 4 14.51 -24.84 -21.27
CA SER A 4 15.24 -25.59 -22.29
C SER A 4 14.59 -26.95 -22.48
N ASP A 5 14.73 -27.52 -23.67
CA ASP A 5 14.30 -28.88 -23.99
C ASP A 5 15.35 -29.50 -24.94
N GLU A 6 15.77 -30.74 -24.72
CA GLU A 6 16.86 -31.37 -25.47
C GLU A 6 16.43 -31.74 -26.89
N GLU A 7 15.19 -32.21 -27.05
CA GLU A 7 14.58 -32.59 -28.31
C GLU A 7 14.02 -31.39 -29.09
N GLY A 8 13.89 -30.24 -28.42
CA GLY A 8 13.32 -29.01 -28.99
C GLY A 8 11.80 -29.04 -29.03
N ASP A 9 11.17 -29.88 -28.20
CA ASP A 9 9.73 -30.01 -28.11
C ASP A 9 9.09 -28.77 -27.47
N PRO A 10 7.82 -28.46 -27.80
CA PRO A 10 7.18 -27.27 -27.26
C PRO A 10 6.88 -27.42 -25.76
N VAL A 11 7.49 -26.57 -24.94
CA VAL A 11 7.29 -26.59 -23.47
C VAL A 11 6.21 -25.59 -23.04
N THR A 12 5.26 -26.08 -22.24
CA THR A 12 4.27 -25.26 -21.54
C THR A 12 4.75 -24.94 -20.13
N VAL A 13 4.75 -23.65 -19.78
CA VAL A 13 5.07 -23.16 -18.44
C VAL A 13 3.79 -22.77 -17.71
N THR A 14 3.68 -23.16 -16.44
CA THR A 14 2.61 -22.74 -15.53
C THR A 14 3.22 -22.11 -14.29
N GLU A 15 2.76 -20.90 -13.95
CA GLU A 15 3.20 -20.15 -12.78
C GLU A 15 2.09 -20.09 -11.74
N LEU A 16 2.43 -20.43 -10.50
CA LEU A 16 1.51 -20.47 -9.38
C LEU A 16 2.03 -19.62 -8.21
N LEU A 17 1.11 -19.01 -7.47
CA LEU A 17 1.34 -18.35 -6.20
C LEU A 17 0.46 -19.01 -5.14
N ASP A 18 1.08 -19.59 -4.11
CA ASP A 18 0.41 -20.38 -3.07
C ASP A 18 -0.52 -21.47 -3.65
N GLY A 19 -0.10 -22.09 -4.75
CA GLY A 19 -0.85 -23.12 -5.46
C GLY A 19 -1.98 -22.60 -6.36
N ALA A 20 -2.25 -21.29 -6.40
CA ALA A 20 -3.17 -20.69 -7.36
C ALA A 20 -2.44 -20.31 -8.64
N GLN A 21 -2.92 -20.81 -9.79
CA GLN A 21 -2.34 -20.48 -11.10
C GLN A 21 -2.55 -18.99 -11.42
N LEU A 22 -1.45 -18.27 -11.66
CA LEU A 22 -1.47 -16.88 -12.11
C LEU A 22 -1.45 -16.79 -13.63
N ARG A 23 -0.62 -17.60 -14.29
CA ARG A 23 -0.59 -17.67 -15.76
C ARG A 23 -0.04 -19.01 -16.25
N SER A 24 -0.39 -19.34 -17.50
CA SER A 24 0.17 -20.48 -18.24
C SER A 24 0.39 -20.07 -19.70
N PHE A 25 1.52 -20.48 -20.28
CA PHE A 25 1.92 -20.09 -21.63
C PHE A 25 2.91 -21.07 -22.24
N GLN A 26 3.01 -21.10 -23.58
CA GLN A 26 4.06 -21.85 -24.27
C GLN A 26 5.35 -21.02 -24.28
N ALA A 27 6.43 -21.55 -23.73
CA ALA A 27 7.70 -20.84 -23.61
C ALA A 27 8.47 -20.84 -24.93
N VAL A 28 9.22 -19.76 -25.17
CA VAL A 28 10.29 -19.76 -26.16
C VAL A 28 11.51 -20.41 -25.52
N LEU A 29 12.00 -21.51 -26.09
CA LEU A 29 13.18 -22.22 -25.58
C LEU A 29 14.41 -21.30 -25.57
N GLU A 30 15.22 -21.40 -24.51
CA GLU A 30 16.35 -20.51 -24.17
C GLU A 30 15.96 -19.01 -24.01
N GLY A 31 14.68 -18.68 -24.16
CA GLY A 31 14.13 -17.33 -24.00
C GLY A 31 14.03 -16.91 -22.53
N GLY A 32 14.31 -15.63 -22.26
CA GLY A 32 14.21 -15.06 -20.92
C GLY A 32 12.77 -14.80 -20.49
N ASN A 33 12.37 -15.34 -19.34
CA ASN A 33 11.08 -15.12 -18.70
C ASN A 33 11.24 -14.48 -17.31
N SER A 34 10.23 -13.75 -16.84
CA SER A 34 10.19 -13.15 -15.50
C SER A 34 8.86 -13.45 -14.82
N PHE A 35 8.88 -13.98 -13.60
CA PHE A 35 7.69 -14.18 -12.77
C PHE A 35 7.69 -13.13 -11.64
N ALA A 36 6.65 -12.31 -11.58
CA ALA A 36 6.51 -11.27 -10.55
C ALA A 36 5.14 -11.37 -9.87
N VAL A 37 5.13 -11.23 -8.54
CA VAL A 37 3.91 -11.06 -7.73
C VAL A 37 3.78 -9.57 -7.44
N ALA A 38 2.87 -8.89 -8.14
CA ALA A 38 2.77 -7.43 -8.11
C ALA A 38 1.30 -6.97 -8.12
N GLY A 39 1.09 -5.67 -7.90
CA GLY A 39 -0.23 -5.06 -7.96
C GLY A 39 -1.23 -5.73 -7.01
N GLU A 40 -2.43 -6.00 -7.51
CA GLU A 40 -3.50 -6.61 -6.71
C GLU A 40 -3.14 -7.99 -6.16
N ASP A 41 -2.39 -8.81 -6.91
CA ASP A 41 -2.01 -10.16 -6.47
C ASP A 41 -1.16 -10.08 -5.22
N PHE A 42 -0.17 -9.18 -5.20
CA PHE A 42 0.64 -8.92 -4.02
C PHE A 42 -0.17 -8.30 -2.87
N LEU A 43 -1.08 -7.36 -3.17
CA LEU A 43 -1.88 -6.68 -2.16
C LEU A 43 -2.82 -7.65 -1.41
N LYS A 44 -3.40 -8.64 -2.12
CA LYS A 44 -4.32 -9.64 -1.56
C LYS A 44 -3.64 -10.65 -0.63
N LEU A 45 -2.32 -10.83 -0.75
CA LEU A 45 -1.56 -11.72 0.14
C LEU A 45 -1.66 -11.27 1.59
N GLN A 46 -1.83 -12.22 2.50
CA GLN A 46 -1.69 -11.96 3.93
C GLN A 46 -0.22 -11.75 4.29
N ASN A 47 0.08 -11.17 5.46
CA ASN A 47 1.47 -11.24 5.94
C ASN A 47 1.79 -12.70 6.29
N GLY A 48 3.02 -13.11 6.01
CA GLY A 48 3.48 -14.47 6.23
C GLY A 48 4.30 -15.02 5.07
N PRO A 49 4.67 -16.31 5.16
CA PRO A 49 5.40 -17.00 4.10
C PRO A 49 4.48 -17.27 2.90
N HIS A 50 5.05 -17.13 1.70
CA HIS A 50 4.41 -17.40 0.42
C HIS A 50 5.36 -18.19 -0.47
N THR A 51 4.79 -18.96 -1.39
CA THR A 51 5.53 -19.79 -2.35
C THR A 51 5.10 -19.49 -3.78
N MET A 52 6.09 -19.21 -4.62
CA MET A 52 5.96 -19.09 -6.07
C MET A 52 6.47 -20.38 -6.70
N GLN A 53 5.69 -20.97 -7.59
CA GLN A 53 6.05 -22.19 -8.32
C GLN A 53 6.05 -21.94 -9.82
N ILE A 54 7.04 -22.48 -10.50
CA ILE A 54 7.16 -22.49 -11.96
C ILE A 54 7.27 -23.95 -12.38
N SER A 55 6.23 -24.48 -13.01
CA SER A 55 6.24 -25.80 -13.65
C SER A 55 6.47 -25.62 -15.14
N ALA A 56 7.29 -26.48 -15.74
CA ALA A 56 7.55 -26.54 -17.17
C ALA A 56 7.40 -28.00 -17.65
N THR A 57 6.54 -28.23 -18.65
CA THR A 57 6.27 -29.57 -19.19
C THR A 57 6.20 -29.57 -20.72
N ASP A 58 6.83 -30.56 -21.34
CA ASP A 58 6.74 -30.90 -22.77
C ASP A 58 5.57 -31.89 -23.07
N GLY A 59 4.83 -32.30 -22.04
CA GLY A 59 3.77 -33.32 -22.11
C GLY A 59 4.23 -34.75 -21.79
N MET A 60 5.54 -35.01 -21.68
CA MET A 60 6.10 -36.30 -21.24
C MET A 60 6.77 -36.20 -19.86
N GLY A 61 7.49 -35.12 -19.60
CA GLY A 61 8.17 -34.79 -18.37
C GLY A 61 7.71 -33.46 -17.78
N GLU A 62 8.08 -33.22 -16.52
CA GLU A 62 7.81 -31.97 -15.81
C GLU A 62 9.04 -31.58 -14.98
N SER A 63 9.42 -30.31 -15.05
CA SER A 63 10.38 -29.68 -14.16
C SER A 63 9.69 -28.64 -13.29
N LEU A 64 9.96 -28.66 -11.99
CA LEU A 64 9.41 -27.73 -11.02
C LEU A 64 10.52 -26.88 -10.39
N HIS A 65 10.31 -25.57 -10.34
CA HIS A 65 11.14 -24.63 -9.60
C HIS A 65 10.30 -23.85 -8.59
N GLU A 66 10.77 -23.80 -7.34
CA GLU A 66 10.07 -23.12 -6.25
C GLU A 66 10.92 -21.97 -5.69
N LEU A 67 10.27 -20.86 -5.39
CA LEU A 67 10.84 -19.68 -4.74
C LEU A 67 9.92 -19.30 -3.58
N SER A 68 10.49 -18.98 -2.41
CA SER A 68 9.70 -18.54 -1.26
C SER A 68 10.07 -17.11 -0.86
N PHE A 69 9.08 -16.37 -0.38
CA PHE A 69 9.27 -15.06 0.22
C PHE A 69 8.35 -14.88 1.42
N THR A 70 8.70 -13.97 2.33
CA THR A 70 7.83 -13.59 3.45
C THR A 70 7.32 -12.18 3.22
N LYS A 71 5.99 -12.00 3.23
CA LYS A 71 5.36 -10.68 3.22
C LYS A 71 5.25 -10.16 4.65
N GLU A 72 5.75 -8.95 4.87
CA GLU A 72 5.65 -8.27 6.16
C GLU A 72 5.30 -6.79 5.96
N ILE A 73 4.01 -6.50 5.83
CA ILE A 73 3.48 -5.13 5.75
C ILE A 73 2.72 -4.81 7.03
N THR A 74 3.32 -4.00 7.88
CA THR A 74 2.81 -3.67 9.22
C THR A 74 2.48 -2.20 9.40
N SER A 75 2.68 -1.38 8.38
CA SER A 75 2.37 0.05 8.40
C SER A 75 1.67 0.52 7.13
N ALA A 76 0.91 1.61 7.26
CA ALA A 76 0.21 2.29 6.19
C ALA A 76 0.39 3.81 6.35
N PHE A 77 0.53 4.48 5.20
CA PHE A 77 0.60 5.93 5.10
C PHE A 77 -0.45 6.41 4.09
N VAL A 78 -1.24 7.41 4.47
CA VAL A 78 -2.27 8.01 3.59
C VAL A 78 -2.11 9.53 3.60
N THR A 79 -2.07 10.13 2.43
CA THR A 79 -2.03 11.58 2.21
C THR A 79 -2.80 11.92 0.93
N ILE A 80 -3.17 13.18 0.76
CA ILE A 80 -3.53 13.70 -0.57
C ILE A 80 -2.26 13.93 -1.39
N PRO A 81 -2.29 13.67 -2.72
CA PRO A 81 -1.13 13.91 -3.58
C PRO A 81 -0.77 15.38 -3.71
N GLU A 82 -1.79 16.26 -3.73
CA GLU A 82 -1.64 17.70 -3.88
C GLU A 82 -2.43 18.42 -2.78
N PRO A 83 -1.82 19.37 -2.05
CA PRO A 83 -2.52 20.21 -1.08
C PRO A 83 -3.69 20.98 -1.72
N MET A 84 -4.80 21.10 -0.99
CA MET A 84 -5.99 21.82 -1.43
C MET A 84 -5.84 23.32 -1.16
N GLU A 85 -5.76 24.12 -2.22
CA GLU A 85 -5.60 25.57 -2.09
C GLU A 85 -6.79 26.24 -1.37
N ALA A 86 -6.48 27.26 -0.56
CA ALA A 86 -7.46 28.12 0.08
C ALA A 86 -7.18 29.60 -0.24
N GLY A 87 -8.23 30.36 -0.54
CA GLY A 87 -8.10 31.80 -0.84
C GLY A 87 -7.84 32.67 0.40
N GLU A 88 -8.13 32.14 1.59
CA GLU A 88 -7.94 32.79 2.87
C GLU A 88 -7.30 31.82 3.88
N ARG A 89 -6.93 32.33 5.06
CA ARG A 89 -6.35 31.52 6.14
C ARG A 89 -7.33 30.45 6.60
N ILE A 90 -6.91 29.19 6.52
CA ILE A 90 -7.64 28.07 7.10
C ILE A 90 -7.44 28.10 8.61
N THR A 91 -8.54 28.25 9.34
CA THR A 91 -8.56 28.36 10.79
C THR A 91 -9.02 27.09 11.47
N LEU A 92 -9.82 26.28 10.76
CA LEU A 92 -10.42 25.08 11.31
C LEU A 92 -10.50 23.99 10.25
N CYS A 93 -10.33 22.74 10.67
CA CYS A 93 -10.69 21.59 9.85
C CYS A 93 -11.41 20.51 10.67
N ALA A 94 -12.11 19.63 9.96
CA ALA A 94 -12.64 18.40 10.51
C ALA A 94 -12.25 17.24 9.60
N LEU A 95 -11.74 16.16 10.18
CA LEU A 95 -11.42 14.91 9.49
C LEU A 95 -12.15 13.75 10.17
N SER A 96 -12.54 12.78 9.34
CA SER A 96 -13.08 11.49 9.74
C SER A 96 -12.32 10.41 9.02
N VAL A 97 -11.72 9.50 9.79
CA VAL A 97 -11.07 8.29 9.30
C VAL A 97 -11.97 7.12 9.64
N LYS A 98 -12.54 6.47 8.64
CA LYS A 98 -13.39 5.29 8.82
C LYS A 98 -12.61 4.03 8.50
N GLY A 99 -12.87 2.99 9.28
CA GLY A 99 -12.19 1.71 9.18
C GLY A 99 -12.18 1.00 10.53
N GLU A 100 -11.29 0.03 10.67
CA GLU A 100 -11.00 -0.65 11.92
C GLU A 100 -9.50 -0.51 12.19
N ILE A 101 -9.16 0.27 13.21
CA ILE A 101 -7.77 0.46 13.65
C ILE A 101 -7.66 -0.19 15.03
N PRO A 102 -6.76 -1.17 15.21
CA PRO A 102 -6.54 -1.81 16.51
C PRO A 102 -6.25 -0.77 17.61
N GLU A 103 -6.70 -1.02 18.83
CA GLU A 103 -6.53 -0.07 19.95
C GLU A 103 -5.06 0.17 20.29
N ASP A 104 -4.22 -0.85 20.13
CA ASP A 104 -2.78 -0.80 20.36
C ASP A 104 -1.97 -0.31 19.15
N ALA A 105 -2.62 -0.02 18.03
CA ALA A 105 -1.94 0.48 16.84
C ALA A 105 -1.32 1.87 17.10
N ALA A 106 -0.11 2.08 16.59
CA ALA A 106 0.48 3.39 16.49
C ALA A 106 -0.24 4.17 15.38
N PHE A 107 -1.23 4.97 15.77
CA PHE A 107 -2.10 5.73 14.87
C PHE A 107 -1.96 7.22 15.11
N THR A 108 -1.64 7.96 14.04
CA THR A 108 -1.52 9.44 14.05
C THR A 108 -2.25 10.03 12.85
N VAL A 109 -2.92 11.15 13.07
CA VAL A 109 -3.50 12.00 12.03
C VAL A 109 -2.98 13.40 12.23
N GLU A 110 -2.33 13.93 11.21
CA GLU A 110 -1.76 15.26 11.23
C GLU A 110 -2.32 16.08 10.06
N VAL A 111 -2.48 17.37 10.30
CA VAL A 111 -3.00 18.34 9.34
C VAL A 111 -2.03 19.50 9.17
N THR A 112 -2.13 20.18 8.04
CA THR A 112 -1.41 21.41 7.79
C THR A 112 -2.30 22.37 7.01
N ASN A 113 -2.19 23.67 7.30
CA ASN A 113 -2.82 24.74 6.53
C ASN A 113 -1.85 25.47 5.59
N ASN A 114 -0.58 25.07 5.55
CA ASN A 114 0.44 25.60 4.65
C ASN A 114 1.12 24.48 3.83
N GLY A 115 0.35 23.52 3.35
CA GLY A 115 0.86 22.32 2.66
C GLY A 115 1.68 22.57 1.40
N ARG A 116 1.66 23.79 0.84
CA ARG A 116 2.48 24.22 -0.32
C ARG A 116 3.84 24.79 0.07
N ASP A 117 4.08 25.03 1.34
CA ASP A 117 5.38 25.51 1.80
C ASP A 117 6.43 24.41 1.64
N GLU A 118 7.71 24.79 1.47
CA GLU A 118 8.81 23.82 1.40
C GLU A 118 8.91 22.99 2.69
N ASN A 119 8.57 23.61 3.81
CA ASN A 119 8.51 23.00 5.14
C ASN A 119 7.14 23.29 5.78
N PRO A 120 6.08 22.52 5.45
CA PRO A 120 4.77 22.70 6.05
C PRO A 120 4.82 22.46 7.57
N VAL A 121 4.01 23.21 8.30
CA VAL A 121 3.81 22.99 9.73
C VAL A 121 2.72 21.94 9.88
N TRP A 122 3.11 20.75 10.36
CA TRP A 122 2.20 19.64 10.64
C TRP A 122 1.77 19.69 12.09
N GLU A 123 0.48 19.60 12.32
CA GLU A 123 -0.15 19.66 13.63
C GLU A 123 -0.98 18.39 13.87
N ASP A 124 -0.82 17.77 15.04
CA ASP A 124 -1.50 16.52 15.41
C ASP A 124 -2.96 16.79 15.80
N CYS A 125 -3.89 16.16 15.09
CA CYS A 125 -5.33 16.22 15.36
C CYS A 125 -5.95 14.84 15.64
N THR A 126 -5.14 13.87 16.06
CA THR A 126 -5.55 12.48 16.29
C THR A 126 -6.69 12.37 17.31
N ALA A 127 -6.63 13.15 18.39
CA ALA A 127 -7.64 13.13 19.45
C ALA A 127 -9.00 13.67 18.97
N GLU A 128 -8.97 14.73 18.16
CA GLU A 128 -10.12 15.36 17.53
C GLU A 128 -10.76 14.39 16.54
N VAL A 129 -9.95 13.75 15.69
CA VAL A 129 -10.45 12.74 14.73
C VAL A 129 -11.10 11.56 15.45
N LYS A 130 -10.49 11.02 16.52
CA LYS A 130 -11.07 9.95 17.34
C LYS A 130 -12.38 10.36 18.00
N SER A 131 -12.50 11.64 18.36
CA SER A 131 -13.67 12.19 19.07
C SER A 131 -14.72 12.80 18.12
N GLY A 132 -14.45 12.84 16.81
CA GLY A 132 -15.30 13.52 15.82
C GLY A 132 -15.42 15.03 16.03
N LEU A 133 -14.36 15.66 16.55
CA LEU A 133 -14.28 17.10 16.82
C LEU A 133 -13.54 17.83 15.71
N ASN A 134 -13.70 19.16 15.71
CA ASN A 134 -12.94 20.03 14.84
C ASN A 134 -11.56 20.32 15.43
N TYR A 135 -10.55 20.44 14.57
CA TYR A 135 -9.23 20.92 14.89
C TYR A 135 -9.11 22.41 14.57
N VAL A 136 -8.51 23.19 15.46
CA VAL A 136 -8.20 24.61 15.27
C VAL A 136 -6.71 24.73 15.01
N PHE A 137 -6.32 25.31 13.88
CA PHE A 137 -4.90 25.48 13.53
C PHE A 137 -4.21 26.50 14.44
N GLU A 138 -3.05 26.13 14.98
CA GLU A 138 -2.12 27.04 15.65
C GLU A 138 -1.24 27.78 14.65
N ASN A 139 -0.89 27.17 13.51
CA ASN A 139 -0.11 27.85 12.50
C ASN A 139 -0.91 28.97 11.83
N GLU A 140 -0.38 30.19 11.84
CA GLU A 140 -1.04 31.37 11.27
C GLU A 140 -0.41 31.85 9.96
N THR A 141 0.63 31.18 9.46
CA THR A 141 1.46 31.66 8.34
C THR A 141 1.58 30.64 7.20
N ALA A 142 1.68 31.13 5.97
CA ALA A 142 1.97 30.33 4.79
C ALA A 142 2.81 31.16 3.80
N GLN A 143 3.93 30.61 3.35
CA GLN A 143 4.84 31.30 2.42
C GLN A 143 4.35 31.21 0.97
N ASN A 144 3.76 30.08 0.59
CA ASN A 144 3.28 29.79 -0.76
C ASN A 144 1.74 29.79 -0.86
N GLY A 145 1.09 30.55 0.02
CA GLY A 145 -0.37 30.61 0.15
C GLY A 145 -0.92 29.47 1.00
N PHE A 146 -2.07 29.73 1.65
CA PHE A 146 -2.73 28.73 2.48
C PHE A 146 -3.22 27.56 1.62
N ALA A 147 -2.91 26.35 2.07
CA ALA A 147 -3.33 25.13 1.42
C ALA A 147 -3.44 24.01 2.45
N PHE A 148 -4.60 23.37 2.47
CA PHE A 148 -4.88 22.26 3.38
C PHE A 148 -4.19 20.97 2.89
N SER A 149 -3.58 20.24 3.80
CA SER A 149 -3.24 18.84 3.58
C SER A 149 -3.38 18.03 4.86
N PHE A 150 -3.40 16.72 4.73
CA PHE A 150 -3.40 15.79 5.85
C PHE A 150 -2.41 14.65 5.58
N ARG A 151 -1.91 14.05 6.64
CA ARG A 151 -1.21 12.77 6.58
C ARG A 151 -1.67 11.87 7.73
N ILE A 152 -1.78 10.58 7.44
CA ILE A 152 -2.17 9.55 8.39
C ILE A 152 -1.08 8.50 8.40
N ASN A 153 -0.57 8.19 9.59
CA ASN A 153 0.30 7.02 9.79
C ASN A 153 -0.45 6.02 10.68
N ALA A 154 -0.46 4.77 10.26
CA ALA A 154 -0.93 3.65 11.08
C ALA A 154 0.12 2.53 11.04
N ALA A 155 0.51 2.02 12.20
CA ALA A 155 1.31 0.80 12.30
C ALA A 155 0.73 -0.15 13.33
N ARG A 156 0.87 -1.45 13.11
CA ARG A 156 0.41 -2.47 14.05
C ARG A 156 1.08 -2.29 15.41
N GLY A 157 0.31 -2.51 16.48
CA GLY A 157 0.83 -2.57 17.84
C GLY A 157 1.42 -3.95 18.17
N ASP A 158 1.77 -4.13 19.43
CA ASP A 158 2.39 -5.35 19.96
C ASP A 158 1.51 -6.61 19.77
N SER A 159 0.18 -6.46 19.66
CA SER A 159 -0.72 -7.58 19.39
C SER A 159 -0.52 -8.21 18.01
N GLY A 160 0.09 -7.47 17.07
CA GLY A 160 0.19 -7.86 15.67
C GLY A 160 -1.16 -7.90 14.94
N GLN A 161 -2.26 -7.47 15.57
CA GLN A 161 -3.59 -7.42 14.98
C GLN A 161 -3.58 -6.46 13.78
N GLY A 162 -4.20 -6.90 12.68
CA GLY A 162 -4.37 -6.08 11.49
C GLY A 162 -5.54 -5.11 11.63
N GLY A 163 -5.49 -4.02 10.88
CA GLY A 163 -6.59 -3.07 10.70
C GLY A 163 -6.72 -2.65 9.25
N TYR A 164 -7.71 -1.81 8.96
CA TYR A 164 -7.94 -1.25 7.63
C TYR A 164 -8.56 0.15 7.71
N ILE A 165 -8.31 0.98 6.71
CA ILE A 165 -8.96 2.28 6.50
C ILE A 165 -9.81 2.15 5.23
N THR A 166 -11.11 2.45 5.31
CA THR A 166 -12.04 2.40 4.16
C THR A 166 -12.29 3.77 3.56
N SER A 167 -12.19 4.84 4.35
CA SER A 167 -12.33 6.20 3.84
C SER A 167 -11.69 7.22 4.75
N VAL A 168 -11.23 8.30 4.13
CA VAL A 168 -10.85 9.56 4.79
C VAL A 168 -11.73 10.64 4.21
N GLN A 169 -12.44 11.36 5.07
CA GLN A 169 -13.41 12.39 4.70
C GLN A 169 -13.20 13.62 5.58
N GLY A 170 -13.63 14.79 5.13
CA GLY A 170 -13.48 16.01 5.91
C GLY A 170 -13.76 17.28 5.15
N GLY A 171 -13.50 18.41 5.81
CA GLY A 171 -13.58 19.75 5.25
C GLY A 171 -12.80 20.74 6.11
N PHE A 172 -12.58 21.93 5.57
CA PHE A 172 -11.86 23.01 6.25
C PHE A 172 -12.52 24.36 5.97
N GLN A 173 -12.25 25.34 6.82
CA GLN A 173 -12.69 26.73 6.70
C GLN A 173 -11.62 27.72 7.18
#